data_AF-A0A382JKG3-F1
#
_entry.id   AF-A0A382JKG3-F1
#
_cell.length_a   1.000
_cell.length_b   1.000
_cell.length_c   1.000
_cell.angle_alpha   90.00
_cell.angle_beta   90.00
_cell.angle_gamma   90.00
#
_symmetry.space_group_name_H-M   'P 1'
#
loop_
_entity.id
_entity.type
_entity.pdbx_description
1 polymer ?
#
loop_
_entity_poly.entity_id
_entity_poly.type
_entity_poly.pdbx_seq_one_letter_code
_entity_poly.pdbx_strand_id
1 'polypeptide(L)' 'MSENKSEANKDFEDFEENLLILQKIVNELENQDLSLSETIKLYEKGQLLVKHCNQALEKAQLIITNYEKI' A
#
# COMPACT_ATOMS: atom_id res chain seq x y z
N MET A 1 -9.44 -17.53 26.19
CA MET A 1 -9.18 -16.08 26.34
C MET A 1 -7.78 -15.81 25.83
N SER A 2 -7.62 -15.13 24.69
CA SER A 2 -6.45 -14.31 24.30
C SER A 2 -6.51 -14.02 22.79
N GLU A 3 -7.41 -13.14 22.36
CA GLU A 3 -7.38 -12.56 21.02
C GLU A 3 -7.48 -11.05 21.18
N ASN A 4 -6.32 -10.37 21.19
CA ASN A 4 -6.25 -8.90 21.09
C ASN A 4 -4.81 -8.44 20.78
N LYS A 5 -4.15 -9.05 19.79
CA LYS A 5 -2.79 -8.66 19.36
C LYS A 5 -2.59 -8.54 17.84
N SER A 6 -3.63 -8.67 17.00
CA SER A 6 -3.41 -8.90 15.55
C SER A 6 -3.80 -7.76 14.59
N GLU A 7 -4.58 -6.75 14.99
CA GLU A 7 -5.12 -5.77 14.03
C GLU A 7 -4.10 -4.72 13.58
N ALA A 8 -3.29 -4.18 14.49
CA ALA A 8 -2.26 -3.19 14.12
C ALA A 8 -1.11 -3.79 13.28
N ASN A 9 -0.82 -5.08 13.45
CA ASN A 9 0.27 -5.74 12.74
C ASN A 9 -0.10 -6.07 11.28
N LYS A 10 -1.40 -6.29 11.02
CA LYS A 10 -1.91 -6.59 9.69
C LYS A 10 -1.85 -5.39 8.75
N ASP A 11 -2.17 -4.18 9.24
CA ASP A 11 -2.07 -2.96 8.42
C ASP A 11 -0.62 -2.69 7.95
N PHE A 12 0.39 -3.08 8.75
CA PHE A 12 1.81 -3.00 8.36
C PHE A 12 2.20 -4.08 7.33
N GLU A 13 1.79 -5.33 7.54
CA GLU A 13 2.03 -6.41 6.57
C GLU A 13 1.36 -6.11 5.22
N ASP A 14 0.12 -5.62 5.25
CA ASP A 14 -0.63 -5.20 4.06
C ASP A 14 0.05 -4.00 3.36
N PHE A 15 0.67 -3.08 4.10
CA PHE A 15 1.43 -1.97 3.51
C PHE A 15 2.67 -2.46 2.75
N GLU A 16 3.50 -3.29 3.39
CA GLU A 16 4.74 -3.79 2.79
C GLU A 16 4.47 -4.64 1.54
N GLU A 17 3.42 -5.48 1.57
CA GLU A 17 3.01 -6.26 0.42
C GLU A 17 2.52 -5.36 -0.73
N ASN A 18 1.61 -4.41 -0.43
CA ASN A 18 1.09 -3.50 -1.44
C ASN A 18 2.20 -2.62 -2.06
N LEU A 19 3.17 -2.17 -1.25
CA LEU A 19 4.32 -1.41 -1.71
C LEU A 19 5.22 -2.22 -2.63
N LEU A 20 5.47 -3.50 -2.31
CA LEU A 20 6.24 -4.40 -3.16
C LEU A 20 5.54 -4.63 -4.52
N ILE A 21 4.21 -4.80 -4.52
CA ILE A 21 3.45 -4.96 -5.77
C ILE A 21 3.49 -3.66 -6.58
N LEU A 22 3.37 -2.50 -5.94
CA LEU A 22 3.46 -1.20 -6.61
C LEU A 22 4.82 -1.01 -7.28
N GLN A 23 5.92 -1.35 -6.60
CA GLN A 23 7.26 -1.31 -7.19
C GLN A 23 7.38 -2.20 -8.43
N LYS A 24 6.81 -3.42 -8.39
CA LYS A 24 6.78 -4.29 -9.57
C LYS A 24 6.00 -3.67 -10.73
N ILE A 25 4.86 -3.04 -10.45
CA ILE A 25 4.07 -2.35 -11.49
C ILE A 25 4.86 -1.19 -12.09
N VAL A 26 5.57 -0.39 -11.28
CA VAL A 26 6.42 0.68 -11.80
C VAL A 26 7.52 0.12 -12.70
N ASN A 27 8.20 -0.94 -12.27
CA ASN A 27 9.22 -1.61 -13.10
C ASN A 27 8.63 -2.16 -14.40
N GLU A 28 7.39 -2.69 -14.37
CA GLU A 28 6.71 -3.15 -15.57
C GLU A 28 6.36 -1.99 -16.51
N LEU A 29 5.85 -0.87 -15.98
CA LEU A 29 5.50 0.34 -16.73
C LEU A 29 6.71 1.02 -17.40
N GLU A 30 7.91 0.83 -16.87
CA GLU A 30 9.15 1.33 -17.47
C GLU A 30 9.62 0.52 -18.69
N ASN A 31 9.04 -0.66 -18.93
CA ASN A 31 9.36 -1.47 -20.10
C ASN A 31 8.75 -0.90 -21.37
N GLN A 32 9.54 -0.79 -22.43
CA GLN A 32 9.17 -0.14 -23.70
C GLN A 32 8.23 -0.98 -24.59
N ASP A 33 8.01 -2.26 -24.25
CA ASP A 33 7.23 -3.21 -25.07
C ASP A 33 5.76 -3.36 -24.63
N LEU A 34 5.27 -2.54 -23.70
CA LEU A 34 3.88 -2.59 -23.25
C LEU A 34 2.91 -2.02 -24.28
N SER A 35 1.81 -2.74 -24.54
CA SER A 35 0.70 -2.17 -25.30
C SER A 35 -0.05 -1.12 -24.48
N LEU A 36 -0.72 -0.18 -25.16
CA LEU A 36 -1.53 0.86 -24.50
C LEU A 36 -2.57 0.26 -23.53
N SER A 37 -3.19 -0.86 -23.89
CA SER A 37 -4.19 -1.51 -23.02
C SER A 37 -3.55 -2.07 -21.75
N GLU A 38 -2.34 -2.62 -21.82
CA GLU A 38 -1.61 -3.12 -20.67
C GLU A 38 -1.12 -1.98 -19.78
N THR A 39 -0.61 -0.89 -20.38
CA THR A 39 -0.24 0.34 -19.66
C THR A 39 -1.41 0.88 -18.84
N ILE A 40 -2.61 0.96 -19.43
CA ILE A 40 -3.81 1.44 -18.72
C ILE A 40 -4.14 0.55 -17.52
N LYS A 41 -4.13 -0.79 -17.70
CA LYS A 41 -4.43 -1.74 -16.62
C LYS A 41 -3.42 -1.65 -15.47
N LEU A 42 -2.13 -1.58 -15.79
CA LEU A 42 -1.07 -1.43 -14.81
C LEU A 42 -1.20 -0.11 -14.04
N TYR A 43 -1.50 0.97 -14.75
CA TYR A 43 -1.74 2.28 -14.14
C TYR A 43 -2.92 2.26 -13.16
N GLU A 44 -4.08 1.73 -13.57
CA GLU A 44 -5.27 1.63 -12.70
C GLU A 44 -4.98 0.80 -11.45
N LYS A 45 -4.29 -0.33 -11.60
CA LYS A 45 -3.87 -1.17 -10.48
C LYS A 45 -2.90 -0.44 -9.56
N GLY A 46 -1.93 0.27 -10.13
CA GLY A 46 -0.98 1.09 -9.37
C GLY A 46 -1.69 2.16 -8.53
N GLN A 47 -2.68 2.84 -9.10
CA GLN A 47 -3.46 3.86 -8.38
C GLN A 47 -4.24 3.28 -7.20
N LEU A 48 -4.80 2.08 -7.34
CA LEU A 48 -5.46 1.39 -6.23
C LEU A 48 -4.49 1.07 -5.09
N LEU A 49 -3.29 0.57 -5.42
CA LEU A 49 -2.27 0.25 -4.42
C LEU A 49 -1.77 1.51 -3.70
N VAL A 50 -1.53 2.61 -4.44
CA VAL A 50 -1.17 3.90 -3.84
C VAL A 50 -2.22 4.35 -2.82
N LYS A 51 -3.50 4.21 -3.16
CA LYS A 51 -4.60 4.53 -2.23
C LYS A 51 -4.52 3.68 -0.96
N HIS A 52 -4.30 2.38 -1.06
CA HIS A 52 -4.19 1.49 0.11
C HIS A 52 -2.96 1.83 0.96
N CYS A 53 -1.81 2.07 0.33
CA CYS A 53 -0.60 2.46 1.05
C CYS A 53 -0.80 3.76 1.84
N ASN A 54 -1.42 4.77 1.22
CA ASN A 54 -1.72 6.04 1.90
C ASN A 54 -2.66 5.84 3.09
N GLN A 55 -3.69 4.99 2.97
CA GLN A 55 -4.59 4.69 4.07
C GLN A 55 -3.87 4.02 5.26
N ALA A 56 -2.94 3.10 4.99
CA ALA A 56 -2.14 2.48 6.04
C ALA A 56 -1.24 3.53 6.74
N LEU A 57 -0.60 4.42 5.97
CA LEU A 57 0.22 5.51 6.52
C LEU A 57 -0.60 6.50 7.35
N GLU A 58 -1.81 6.87 6.90
CA GLU A 58 -2.73 7.74 7.65
C GLU A 58 -3.11 7.13 9.00
N LYS A 59 -3.40 5.83 9.05
CA LYS A 59 -3.67 5.11 10.31
C LYS A 59 -2.46 5.13 11.23
N ALA A 60 -1.27 4.84 10.70
CA ALA A 60 -0.03 4.85 11.47
C ALA A 60 0.25 6.25 12.05
N GLN A 61 0.06 7.30 11.25
CA GLN A 61 0.21 8.69 11.69
C GLN A 61 -0.80 9.05 12.79
N LEU A 62 -2.06 8.64 12.65
CA LEU A 62 -3.09 8.87 13.68
C LEU A 62 -2.70 8.24 15.02
N ILE A 63 -2.15 7.03 14.99
CA ILE A 63 -1.65 6.33 16.18
C ILE A 63 -0.54 7.15 16.84
N ILE A 64 0.47 7.58 16.08
CA ILE A 64 1.60 8.39 16.59
C ILE A 64 1.09 9.70 17.21
N THR A 65 0.27 10.44 16.49
CA THR A 65 -0.27 11.73 16.95
C THR A 65 -1.13 11.60 18.21
N ASN A 66 -1.80 10.46 18.42
CA ASN A 66 -2.54 10.23 19.66
C ASN A 66 -1.61 10.00 20.85
N TYR A 67 -0.45 9.34 20.66
CA TYR A 67 0.55 9.17 21.72
C TYR A 67 1.23 10.49 22.11
N GLU A 68 1.46 11.39 21.16
CA GLU A 68 2.11 12.69 21.42
C GLU A 68 1.24 13.67 22.23
N LYS A 69 -0.07 13.42 22.33
CA LYS A 69 -1.03 14.28 23.05
C LYS A 69 -1.23 13.89 24.52
N ILE A 70 -0.54 12.85 24.99
CA ILE A 70 -0.59 12.32 26.36
C ILE A 70 0.65 12.80 27.10
#